data_AF-U6MRS9-F1
#
_entry.id   AF-U6MRS9-F1
#
_cell.length_a   1.000
_cell.length_b   1.000
_cell.length_c   1.000
_cell.angle_alpha   90.00
_cell.angle_beta   90.00
_cell.angle_gamma   90.00
#
_symmetry.space_group_name_H-M   'P 1'
#
loop_
_entity.id
_entity.type
_entity.pdbx_description
1 polymer ?
#
loop_
_entity_poly.entity_id
_entity_poly.type
_entity_poly.pdbx_seq_one_letter_code
_entity_poly.pdbx_strand_id
1 'polypeptide(L)'
;MTQKSFSFEFPEFFKAADHHQLQTLDFHQFKQMMRELLVQPDVQLYFDLFKVPNESFISEEGYVRFLKEVQGVDTPEALEEELEFFRNANDSYKQTRQGLGVCLTLLGFNALLCSAANHLMSVKRQKVHQPLSYPLSDYWINSSHNTYLCGDQVVGRSAVGQYIDLLLSGCRCVELDCWNGPEGEPVLFHGLGGYQLSTRIPFRDVIRACKDYGFQVFRCRFCCFSELLKALLKAD
;
A
#
# COMPACT_ATOMS: atom_id res chain seq x y z
N MET A 1 16.96 -2.92 -13.73
CA MET A 1 16.49 -1.53 -13.66
C MET A 1 17.33 -0.79 -12.65
N THR A 2 18.35 -0.09 -13.10
CA THR A 2 19.16 0.80 -12.26
C THR A 2 18.36 2.08 -12.10
N GLN A 3 17.75 2.26 -10.93
CA GLN A 3 17.34 3.58 -10.47
C GLN A 3 18.57 4.47 -10.59
N LYS A 4 18.57 5.50 -11.45
CA LYS A 4 19.67 6.48 -11.48
C LYS A 4 19.87 6.95 -10.04
N SER A 5 21.06 6.72 -9.48
CA SER A 5 21.32 7.11 -8.09
C SER A 5 21.37 8.63 -8.04
N PHE A 6 20.24 9.24 -7.66
CA PHE A 6 20.04 10.69 -7.62
C PHE A 6 21.14 11.44 -6.84
N SER A 7 21.78 10.79 -5.88
CA SER A 7 22.81 11.40 -5.03
C SER A 7 24.14 11.68 -5.75
N PHE A 8 24.49 10.94 -6.80
CA PHE A 8 25.82 11.04 -7.42
C PHE A 8 25.85 11.98 -8.63
N GLU A 9 24.74 12.14 -9.36
CA GLU A 9 24.70 12.91 -10.62
C GLU A 9 24.14 14.34 -10.45
N PHE A 10 23.39 14.62 -9.39
CA PHE A 10 22.75 15.94 -9.20
C PHE A 10 23.74 17.13 -9.24
N PRO A 11 24.93 17.06 -8.62
CA PRO A 11 25.91 18.14 -8.71
C PRO A 11 26.40 18.42 -10.14
N GLU A 12 26.42 17.41 -11.02
CA GLU A 12 26.81 17.56 -12.42
C GLU A 12 25.70 18.22 -13.23
N PHE A 13 24.44 17.79 -13.05
CA PHE A 13 23.27 18.43 -13.66
C PHE A 13 23.12 19.88 -13.23
N PHE A 14 23.35 20.19 -11.95
CA PHE A 14 23.32 21.56 -11.45
C PHE A 14 24.39 22.44 -12.11
N LYS A 15 25.63 21.94 -12.20
CA LYS A 15 26.73 22.66 -12.87
C LYS A 15 26.46 22.86 -14.36
N ALA A 16 25.86 21.89 -15.03
CA ALA A 16 25.50 22.01 -16.45
C ALA A 16 24.41 23.06 -16.68
N ALA A 17 23.46 23.19 -15.74
CA ALA A 17 22.37 24.15 -15.83
C ALA A 17 22.74 25.57 -15.37
N ASP A 18 23.71 25.74 -14.46
CA ASP A 18 24.21 27.04 -13.99
C ASP A 18 25.15 27.71 -15.01
N HIS A 19 24.59 28.14 -16.14
CA HIS A 19 25.34 28.81 -17.20
C HIS A 19 26.03 30.11 -16.74
N HIS A 20 25.53 30.72 -15.66
CA HIS A 20 26.06 31.97 -15.12
C HIS A 20 27.13 31.75 -14.03
N GLN A 21 27.35 30.50 -13.60
CA GLN A 21 28.29 30.10 -12.55
C GLN A 21 28.07 30.86 -11.23
N LEU A 22 26.82 31.21 -10.94
CA LEU A 22 26.45 31.99 -9.76
C LEU A 22 26.20 31.11 -8.53
N GLN A 23 26.32 29.78 -8.66
CA GLN A 23 25.89 28.79 -7.68
C GLN A 23 24.39 28.89 -7.36
N THR A 24 23.62 29.45 -8.29
CA THR A 24 22.16 29.60 -8.21
C THR A 24 21.59 29.40 -9.59
N LEU A 25 20.43 28.75 -9.69
CA LEU A 25 19.71 28.61 -10.95
C LEU A 25 18.59 29.63 -11.01
N ASP A 26 18.51 30.38 -12.12
CA ASP A 26 17.28 31.09 -12.45
C ASP A 26 16.16 30.11 -12.82
N PHE A 27 14.94 30.61 -12.98
CA PHE A 27 13.79 29.76 -13.27
C PHE A 27 13.94 28.96 -14.57
N HIS A 28 14.58 29.52 -15.60
CA HIS A 28 14.76 28.85 -16.88
C HIS A 28 15.79 27.72 -16.75
N GLN A 29 16.92 27.99 -16.10
CA GLN A 29 17.96 27.02 -15.81
C GLN A 29 17.44 25.87 -14.92
N PHE A 30 16.68 26.20 -13.87
CA PHE A 30 16.05 25.20 -13.00
C PHE A 30 15.07 24.32 -13.79
N LYS A 31 14.21 24.93 -14.62
CA LYS A 31 13.25 24.21 -15.45
C LYS A 31 13.94 23.26 -16.43
N GLN A 32 15.07 23.68 -17.03
CA GLN A 32 15.85 22.85 -17.94
C GLN A 32 16.49 21.66 -17.21
N MET A 33 17.13 21.90 -16.06
CA MET A 33 17.72 20.86 -15.23
C MET A 33 16.68 19.81 -14.80
N MET A 34 15.52 20.27 -14.33
CA MET A 34 14.43 19.38 -13.92
C MET A 34 13.88 18.56 -15.09
N ARG A 35 13.83 19.13 -16.31
CA ARG A 35 13.45 18.35 -17.50
C ARG A 35 14.43 17.21 -17.73
N GLU A 36 15.73 17.46 -17.71
CA GLU A 36 16.76 16.44 -17.95
C GLU A 36 16.79 15.37 -16.86
N LEU A 37 16.61 15.75 -15.60
CA LEU A 37 16.52 14.83 -14.47
C LEU A 37 15.26 13.97 -14.50
N LEU A 38 14.14 14.50 -15.00
CA LEU A 38 12.85 13.84 -15.03
C LEU A 38 12.55 13.11 -16.36
N VAL A 39 13.42 13.21 -17.37
CA VAL A 39 13.26 12.43 -18.61
C VAL A 39 13.44 10.95 -18.28
N GLN A 40 12.35 10.19 -18.42
CA GLN A 40 12.36 8.73 -18.40
C GLN A 40 12.30 8.23 -19.86
N PRO A 41 13.40 7.68 -20.41
CA PRO A 41 13.44 7.23 -21.81
C PRO A 41 12.32 6.24 -22.17
N ASP A 42 11.96 5.38 -21.22
CA ASP A 42 10.88 4.41 -21.38
C ASP A 42 9.51 5.09 -21.56
N VAL A 43 9.25 6.18 -20.82
CA VAL A 43 8.03 6.97 -20.93
C VAL A 43 8.00 7.76 -22.24
N GLN A 44 9.15 8.29 -22.66
CA GLN A 44 9.30 8.98 -23.94
C GLN A 44 8.93 8.06 -25.11
N LEU A 45 9.35 6.80 -25.09
CA LEU A 45 9.01 5.81 -26.11
C LEU A 45 7.48 5.66 -26.26
N TYR A 46 6.77 5.43 -25.15
CA TYR A 46 5.31 5.32 -25.19
C TYR A 46 4.66 6.64 -25.63
N PHE A 47 5.16 7.77 -25.13
CA PHE A 47 4.64 9.06 -25.54
C PHE A 47 4.75 9.27 -27.05
N ASP A 48 5.90 8.96 -27.66
CA ASP A 48 6.10 9.11 -29.10
C ASP A 48 5.27 8.14 -29.94
N LEU A 49 4.96 6.94 -29.43
CA LEU A 49 4.10 5.96 -30.10
C LEU A 49 2.62 6.36 -30.11
N PHE A 50 2.15 7.07 -29.07
CA PHE A 50 0.73 7.35 -28.85
C PHE A 50 0.34 8.83 -28.98
N LYS A 51 1.30 9.74 -29.10
CA LYS A 51 1.03 11.17 -29.33
C LYS A 51 0.38 11.44 -30.69
N VAL A 52 -0.16 12.64 -30.85
CA VAL A 52 -0.63 13.11 -32.15
C VAL A 52 0.56 13.25 -33.11
N PRO A 53 0.50 12.75 -34.36
CA PRO A 53 1.59 12.86 -35.32
C PRO A 53 2.05 14.31 -35.52
N ASN A 54 3.36 14.53 -35.52
CA ASN A 54 4.00 15.85 -35.63
C ASN A 54 3.71 16.85 -34.50
N GLU A 55 3.04 16.43 -33.43
CA GLU A 55 2.73 17.28 -32.29
C GLU A 55 3.57 16.90 -31.06
N SER A 56 3.52 17.77 -30.04
CA SER A 56 4.23 17.61 -28.76
C SER A 56 3.30 17.25 -27.59
N PHE A 57 2.12 16.72 -27.89
CA PHE A 57 1.10 16.32 -26.92
C PHE A 57 0.39 15.02 -27.33
N ILE A 58 -0.07 14.29 -26.32
CA ILE A 58 -0.99 13.16 -26.47
C ILE A 58 -2.42 13.65 -26.31
N SER A 59 -3.31 13.27 -27.24
CA SER A 59 -4.74 13.53 -27.15
C SER A 59 -5.44 12.46 -26.31
N GLU A 60 -6.70 12.69 -25.96
CA GLU A 60 -7.52 11.67 -25.30
C GLU A 60 -7.58 10.37 -26.12
N GLU A 61 -7.73 10.46 -27.44
CA GLU A 61 -7.73 9.29 -28.34
C GLU A 61 -6.40 8.51 -28.29
N GLY A 62 -5.27 9.22 -28.31
CA GLY A 62 -3.95 8.61 -28.15
C GLY A 62 -3.79 7.92 -26.81
N TYR A 63 -4.31 8.53 -25.73
CA TYR A 63 -4.27 7.95 -24.41
C TYR A 63 -5.20 6.73 -24.27
N VAL A 64 -6.39 6.74 -24.86
CA VAL A 64 -7.27 5.56 -24.96
C VAL A 64 -6.56 4.38 -25.61
N ARG A 65 -5.82 4.63 -26.69
CA ARG A 65 -5.01 3.60 -27.35
C ARG A 65 -3.93 3.04 -26.43
N PHE A 66 -3.19 3.91 -25.74
CA PHE A 66 -2.19 3.48 -24.75
C PHE A 66 -2.81 2.61 -23.65
N LEU A 67 -3.97 3.00 -23.11
CA LEU A 67 -4.67 2.25 -22.06
C LEU A 67 -5.06 0.84 -22.54
N LYS A 68 -5.55 0.71 -23.77
CA LYS A 68 -5.96 -0.59 -24.34
C LYS A 68 -4.77 -1.46 -24.74
N GLU A 69 -3.82 -0.88 -25.47
CA GLU A 69 -2.72 -1.61 -26.10
C GLU A 69 -1.59 -1.94 -25.11
N VAL A 70 -1.39 -1.11 -24.07
CA VAL A 70 -0.28 -1.25 -23.12
C VAL A 70 -0.75 -1.55 -21.69
N GLN A 71 -1.73 -0.82 -21.18
CA GLN A 71 -2.21 -1.01 -19.79
C GLN A 71 -3.23 -2.15 -19.65
N GLY A 72 -3.75 -2.68 -20.78
CA GLY A 72 -4.71 -3.78 -20.78
C GLY A 72 -6.10 -3.39 -20.24
N VAL A 73 -6.47 -2.11 -20.33
CA VAL A 73 -7.80 -1.63 -19.92
C VAL A 73 -8.83 -2.04 -20.96
N ASP A 74 -9.67 -3.01 -20.62
CA ASP A 74 -10.54 -3.73 -21.55
C ASP A 74 -12.05 -3.48 -21.34
N THR A 75 -12.44 -2.89 -20.22
CA THR A 75 -13.84 -2.56 -19.91
C THR A 75 -14.14 -1.06 -20.10
N PRO A 76 -15.33 -0.69 -20.60
CA PRO A 76 -15.73 0.72 -20.74
C PRO A 76 -15.69 1.48 -19.42
N GLU A 77 -16.06 0.83 -18.31
CA GLU A 77 -16.08 1.44 -16.98
C GLU A 77 -14.67 1.77 -16.48
N ALA A 78 -13.72 0.85 -16.65
CA ALA A 78 -12.32 1.11 -16.29
C ALA A 78 -11.70 2.18 -17.19
N LEU A 79 -12.03 2.19 -18.48
CA LEU A 79 -11.55 3.21 -19.41
C LEU A 79 -12.00 4.61 -19.00
N GLU A 80 -13.28 4.79 -18.66
CA GLU A 80 -13.80 6.10 -18.26
C GLU A 80 -13.16 6.61 -16.96
N GLU A 81 -12.88 5.71 -16.00
CA GLU A 81 -12.18 6.07 -14.77
C GLU A 81 -10.76 6.59 -15.03
N GLU A 82 -10.00 5.92 -15.91
CA GLU A 82 -8.66 6.38 -16.30
C GLU A 82 -8.70 7.71 -17.08
N LEU A 83 -9.72 7.88 -17.93
CA LEU A 83 -9.95 9.13 -18.66
C LEU A 83 -10.30 10.30 -17.73
N GLU A 84 -10.98 10.05 -16.62
CA GLU A 84 -11.25 11.07 -15.62
C GLU A 84 -9.94 11.64 -15.03
N PHE A 85 -8.96 10.78 -14.73
CA PHE A 85 -7.63 11.23 -14.29
C PHE A 85 -6.91 12.03 -15.38
N PHE A 86 -7.01 11.61 -16.64
CA PHE A 86 -6.42 12.33 -17.76
C PHE A 86 -7.01 13.74 -17.95
N ARG A 87 -8.34 13.86 -17.90
CA ARG A 87 -9.06 15.13 -18.08
C ARG A 87 -8.84 16.08 -16.90
N ASN A 88 -8.68 15.53 -15.69
CA ASN A 88 -8.42 16.26 -14.44
C ASN A 88 -6.93 16.45 -14.12
N ALA A 89 -6.03 16.12 -15.06
CA ALA A 89 -4.60 16.37 -14.88
C ALA A 89 -4.30 17.86 -14.65
N ASN A 90 -3.20 18.14 -13.95
CA ASN A 90 -2.80 19.50 -13.58
C ASN A 90 -2.71 20.41 -14.81
N ASP A 91 -3.32 21.61 -14.71
CA ASP A 91 -3.39 22.59 -15.81
C ASP A 91 -2.02 23.02 -16.33
N SER A 92 -0.97 22.91 -15.51
CA SER A 92 0.42 23.22 -15.92
C SER A 92 0.94 22.34 -17.05
N TYR A 93 0.33 21.18 -17.27
CA TYR A 93 0.73 20.21 -18.29
C TYR A 93 -0.36 19.96 -19.34
N LYS A 94 -1.52 20.59 -19.14
CA LYS A 94 -2.74 20.42 -19.93
C LYS A 94 -2.81 21.49 -21.02
N GLN A 95 -3.22 21.07 -22.22
CA GLN A 95 -3.55 21.97 -23.32
C GLN A 95 -4.94 21.62 -23.82
N THR A 96 -5.79 22.63 -24.06
CA THR A 96 -7.07 22.42 -24.73
C THR A 96 -6.94 22.80 -26.19
N ARG A 97 -7.24 21.87 -27.09
CA ARG A 97 -7.16 22.06 -28.54
C ARG A 97 -8.54 21.92 -29.17
N GLN A 98 -8.92 22.85 -30.04
CA GLN A 98 -10.18 22.77 -30.77
C GLN A 98 -10.22 21.46 -31.58
N GLY A 99 -11.32 20.71 -31.46
CA GLY A 99 -11.50 19.42 -32.14
C GLY A 99 -10.82 18.21 -31.48
N LEU A 100 -9.86 18.42 -30.55
CA LEU A 100 -9.13 17.34 -29.86
C LEU A 100 -9.38 17.30 -28.34
N GLY A 101 -10.01 18.33 -27.78
CA GLY A 101 -10.32 18.38 -26.36
C GLY A 101 -9.08 18.57 -25.49
N VAL A 102 -8.98 17.81 -24.40
CA VAL A 102 -7.84 17.82 -23.49
C VAL A 102 -6.66 17.07 -24.11
N CYS A 103 -5.48 17.66 -24.04
CA CYS A 103 -4.22 17.06 -24.46
C CYS A 103 -3.15 17.24 -23.37
N LEU A 104 -2.28 16.25 -23.19
CA LEU A 104 -1.19 16.31 -22.22
C LEU A 104 0.16 16.37 -22.91
N THR A 105 1.04 17.22 -22.38
CA THR A 105 2.47 17.19 -22.74
C THR A 105 3.13 15.91 -22.21
N LEU A 106 4.36 15.59 -22.66
CA LEU A 106 5.15 14.49 -22.11
C LEU A 106 5.24 14.54 -20.58
N LEU A 107 5.44 15.74 -20.02
CA LEU A 107 5.53 15.92 -18.57
C LEU A 107 4.19 15.60 -17.88
N GLY A 108 3.06 15.94 -18.50
CA GLY A 108 1.73 15.58 -18.02
C GLY A 108 1.48 14.08 -18.08
N PHE A 109 1.87 13.43 -19.17
CA PHE A 109 1.78 11.98 -19.32
C PHE A 109 2.65 11.25 -18.28
N ASN A 110 3.90 11.70 -18.09
CA ASN A 110 4.79 11.15 -17.05
C ASN A 110 4.21 11.36 -15.64
N ALA A 111 3.68 12.55 -15.34
CA ALA A 111 3.04 12.82 -14.07
C ALA A 111 1.83 11.91 -13.84
N LEU A 112 1.04 11.64 -14.88
CA LEU A 112 -0.10 10.72 -14.83
C LEU A 112 0.34 9.27 -14.53
N LEU A 113 1.40 8.79 -15.19
CA LEU A 113 1.98 7.45 -14.95
C LEU A 113 2.61 7.28 -13.56
N CYS A 114 3.03 8.37 -12.93
CA CYS A 114 3.51 8.36 -11.55
C CYS A 114 2.41 8.67 -10.52
N SER A 115 1.19 8.95 -10.98
CA SER A 115 0.05 9.29 -10.11
C SER A 115 -0.72 8.05 -9.67
N ALA A 116 -1.76 8.28 -8.87
CA ALA A 116 -2.66 7.23 -8.43
C ALA A 116 -3.42 6.54 -9.58
N ALA A 117 -3.53 7.19 -10.75
CA ALA A 117 -4.14 6.61 -11.94
C ALA A 117 -3.43 5.32 -12.39
N ASN A 118 -2.10 5.28 -12.27
CA ASN A 118 -1.31 4.14 -12.74
C ASN A 118 -0.81 3.24 -11.58
N HIS A 119 -1.58 3.16 -10.49
CA HIS A 119 -1.25 2.26 -9.39
C HIS A 119 -1.42 0.79 -9.81
N LEU A 120 -0.39 -0.03 -9.58
CA LEU A 120 -0.45 -1.48 -9.79
C LEU A 120 -1.62 -2.15 -9.03
N MET A 121 -1.96 -1.60 -7.86
CA MET A 121 -3.05 -2.08 -7.03
C MET A 121 -4.31 -1.26 -7.28
N SER A 122 -5.31 -1.88 -7.92
CA SER A 122 -6.62 -1.27 -8.13
C SER A 122 -7.19 -0.69 -6.84
N VAL A 123 -7.48 0.62 -6.85
CA VAL A 123 -8.04 1.35 -5.69
C VAL A 123 -9.36 0.72 -5.22
N LYS A 124 -10.16 0.15 -6.14
CA LYS A 124 -11.40 -0.58 -5.80
C LYS A 124 -11.13 -1.83 -4.97
N ARG A 125 -10.05 -2.56 -5.25
CA ARG A 125 -9.64 -3.76 -4.49
C ARG A 125 -8.96 -3.42 -3.16
N GLN A 126 -8.60 -2.16 -2.94
CA GLN A 126 -8.11 -1.68 -1.63
C GLN A 126 -9.26 -1.50 -0.61
N LYS A 127 -10.52 -1.55 -1.06
CA LYS A 127 -11.71 -1.58 -0.20
C LYS A 127 -12.32 -2.99 -0.19
N VAL A 128 -13.23 -3.23 0.75
CA VAL A 128 -14.07 -4.44 0.74
C VAL A 128 -14.89 -4.45 -0.54
N HIS A 129 -14.57 -5.41 -1.42
CA HIS A 129 -15.18 -5.55 -2.74
C HIS A 129 -15.81 -6.94 -2.94
N GLN A 130 -15.51 -7.89 -2.05
CA GLN A 130 -16.08 -9.23 -2.07
C GLN A 130 -17.37 -9.27 -1.25
N PRO A 131 -18.38 -10.07 -1.65
CA PRO A 131 -19.57 -10.27 -0.83
C PRO A 131 -19.19 -10.83 0.55
N LEU A 132 -19.72 -10.23 1.62
CA LEU A 132 -19.52 -10.69 3.01
C LEU A 132 -20.73 -11.47 3.56
N SER A 133 -21.58 -11.98 2.67
CA SER A 133 -22.84 -12.67 3.00
C SER A 133 -22.74 -14.20 2.94
N TYR A 134 -21.60 -14.77 2.52
CA TYR A 134 -21.41 -16.21 2.48
C TYR A 134 -21.09 -16.78 3.87
N PRO A 135 -21.17 -18.10 4.07
CA PRO A 135 -20.70 -18.74 5.28
C PRO A 135 -19.21 -18.48 5.54
N LEU A 136 -18.78 -18.51 6.82
CA LEU A 136 -17.38 -18.25 7.20
C LEU A 136 -16.37 -19.21 6.55
N SER A 137 -16.80 -20.44 6.23
CA SER A 137 -16.00 -21.46 5.56
C SER A 137 -15.52 -21.05 4.16
N ASP A 138 -16.16 -20.04 3.57
CA ASP A 138 -15.90 -19.62 2.19
C ASP A 138 -14.87 -18.48 2.14
N TYR A 139 -14.32 -18.06 3.29
CA TYR A 139 -13.36 -16.98 3.40
C TYR A 139 -12.00 -17.46 3.93
N TRP A 140 -10.95 -16.91 3.36
CA TRP A 140 -9.62 -16.96 3.95
C TRP A 140 -9.54 -15.95 5.10
N ILE A 141 -9.19 -16.42 6.30
CA ILE A 141 -9.13 -15.60 7.52
C ILE A 141 -7.67 -15.41 7.92
N ASN A 142 -7.22 -14.15 7.96
CA ASN A 142 -5.91 -13.79 8.49
C ASN A 142 -5.84 -14.16 9.98
N SER A 143 -5.00 -15.13 10.32
CA SER A 143 -4.97 -15.81 11.62
C SER A 143 -3.55 -15.87 12.17
N SER A 144 -3.40 -15.66 13.48
CA SER A 144 -2.14 -15.70 14.20
C SER A 144 -2.13 -16.86 15.20
N HIS A 145 -1.03 -17.60 15.21
CA HIS A 145 -0.74 -18.67 16.17
C HIS A 145 0.25 -18.15 17.21
N ASN A 146 0.06 -18.53 18.47
CA ASN A 146 0.82 -18.05 19.63
C ASN A 146 1.04 -16.53 19.62
N THR A 147 -0.07 -15.80 19.41
CA THR A 147 -0.11 -14.34 19.19
C THR A 147 0.67 -13.54 20.24
N TYR A 148 0.74 -14.04 21.47
CA TYR A 148 1.43 -13.37 22.56
C TYR A 148 2.97 -13.33 22.41
N LEU A 149 3.60 -14.19 21.58
CA LEU A 149 5.06 -14.30 21.45
C LEU A 149 5.66 -13.25 20.51
N CYS A 150 6.72 -12.57 20.96
CA CYS A 150 7.49 -11.61 20.15
C CYS A 150 8.56 -12.26 19.26
N GLY A 151 8.65 -13.60 19.21
CA GLY A 151 9.76 -14.30 18.57
C GLY A 151 9.75 -15.80 18.87
N ASP A 152 10.87 -16.33 19.37
CA ASP A 152 11.09 -17.77 19.57
C ASP A 152 10.01 -18.46 20.41
N GLN A 153 9.67 -19.69 20.03
CA GLN A 153 8.67 -20.52 20.73
C GLN A 153 9.15 -21.00 22.11
N VAL A 154 10.47 -21.13 22.33
CA VAL A 154 11.01 -21.82 23.53
C VAL A 154 11.55 -20.86 24.60
N VAL A 155 12.11 -19.70 24.23
CA VAL A 155 12.64 -18.70 25.18
C VAL A 155 12.19 -17.29 24.79
N GLY A 156 11.03 -17.19 24.13
CA GLY A 156 10.49 -15.93 23.64
C GLY A 156 9.94 -15.04 24.75
N ARG A 157 9.98 -13.73 24.52
CA ARG A 157 9.21 -12.77 25.33
C ARG A 157 7.75 -12.79 24.87
N SER A 158 6.84 -12.72 25.83
CA SER A 158 5.42 -12.48 25.57
C SER A 158 5.05 -11.02 25.84
N ALA A 159 4.21 -10.43 24.99
CA ALA A 159 3.79 -9.03 25.12
C ALA A 159 2.35 -8.80 24.64
N VAL A 160 1.61 -7.98 25.38
CA VAL A 160 0.27 -7.49 24.98
C VAL A 160 0.33 -6.73 23.65
N GLY A 161 1.43 -6.01 23.39
CA GLY A 161 1.64 -5.26 22.16
C GLY A 161 1.52 -6.09 20.89
N GLN A 162 1.83 -7.40 20.94
CA GLN A 162 1.65 -8.28 19.77
C GLN A 162 0.19 -8.38 19.32
N TYR A 163 -0.75 -8.44 20.27
CA TYR A 163 -2.18 -8.40 19.94
C TYR A 163 -2.58 -7.08 19.30
N ILE A 164 -2.04 -5.97 19.79
CA ILE A 164 -2.33 -4.63 19.23
C ILE A 164 -1.84 -4.56 17.79
N ASP A 165 -0.57 -4.87 17.54
CA ASP A 165 0.04 -4.78 16.22
C ASP A 165 -0.63 -5.72 15.21
N LEU A 166 -0.96 -6.94 15.62
CA LEU A 166 -1.62 -7.92 14.75
C LEU A 166 -3.08 -7.54 14.45
N LEU A 167 -3.84 -7.05 15.43
CA LEU A 167 -5.20 -6.58 15.19
C LEU A 167 -5.23 -5.35 14.27
N LEU A 168 -4.28 -4.42 14.44
CA LEU A 168 -4.12 -3.24 13.58
C LEU A 168 -3.63 -3.59 12.16
N SER A 169 -2.87 -4.67 11.99
CA SER A 169 -2.50 -5.18 10.65
C SER A 169 -3.60 -6.01 9.98
N GLY A 170 -4.77 -6.14 10.62
CA GLY A 170 -5.94 -6.80 10.05
C GLY A 170 -6.06 -8.29 10.38
N CYS A 171 -5.27 -8.83 11.32
CA CYS A 171 -5.47 -10.18 11.84
C CYS A 171 -6.85 -10.30 12.49
N ARG A 172 -7.57 -11.38 12.22
CA ARG A 172 -8.96 -11.65 12.66
C ARG A 172 -9.07 -12.90 13.54
N CYS A 173 -8.01 -13.68 13.69
CA CYS A 173 -7.97 -14.78 14.64
C CYS A 173 -6.70 -14.71 15.47
N VAL A 174 -6.85 -14.69 16.79
CA VAL A 174 -5.71 -14.62 17.72
C VAL A 174 -5.81 -15.74 18.75
N GLU A 175 -4.67 -16.27 19.15
CA GLU A 175 -4.57 -17.38 20.09
C GLU A 175 -4.28 -16.90 21.51
N LEU A 176 -4.93 -17.52 22.51
CA LEU A 176 -4.74 -17.20 23.93
C LEU A 176 -4.46 -18.48 24.73
N ASP A 177 -3.17 -18.78 24.97
CA ASP A 177 -2.78 -19.87 25.87
C ASP A 177 -2.93 -19.44 27.33
N CYS A 178 -4.09 -19.72 27.93
CA CYS A 178 -4.44 -19.30 29.28
C CYS A 178 -3.99 -20.31 30.35
N TRP A 179 -3.43 -19.79 31.44
CA TRP A 179 -2.98 -20.57 32.60
C TRP A 179 -3.41 -19.89 33.90
N ASN A 180 -3.51 -20.68 34.97
CA ASN A 180 -3.75 -20.16 36.32
C ASN A 180 -2.54 -19.32 36.77
N GLY A 181 -2.79 -18.07 37.16
CA GLY A 181 -1.78 -17.18 37.71
C GLY A 181 -1.94 -16.96 39.22
N PRO A 182 -1.10 -16.08 39.79
CA PRO A 182 -1.16 -15.71 41.20
C PRO A 182 -2.53 -15.12 41.58
N GLU A 183 -2.96 -15.35 42.81
CA GLU A 183 -4.19 -14.76 43.38
C GLU A 183 -5.48 -15.11 42.59
N GLY A 184 -5.43 -16.16 41.77
CA GLY A 184 -6.57 -16.60 40.95
C GLY A 184 -6.72 -15.84 39.62
N GLU A 185 -5.83 -14.89 39.32
CA GLU A 185 -5.87 -14.12 38.08
C GLU A 185 -5.22 -14.90 36.92
N PRO A 186 -5.91 -15.08 35.77
CA PRO A 186 -5.35 -15.82 34.64
C PRO A 186 -4.23 -15.06 33.92
N VAL A 187 -3.26 -15.81 33.42
CA VAL A 187 -2.08 -15.30 32.69
C VAL A 187 -1.90 -16.05 31.38
N LEU A 188 -1.23 -15.43 30.40
CA LEU A 188 -0.82 -16.09 29.17
C LEU A 188 0.69 -16.25 29.12
N PHE A 189 1.12 -17.43 28.67
CA PHE A 189 2.52 -17.74 28.32
C PHE A 189 2.57 -19.05 27.52
N HIS A 190 3.68 -19.27 26.81
CA HIS A 190 3.96 -20.54 26.16
C HIS A 190 4.53 -21.52 27.19
N GLY A 191 3.89 -22.67 27.34
CA GLY A 191 4.30 -23.67 28.32
C GLY A 191 4.17 -25.10 27.81
N LEU A 192 5.03 -25.98 28.34
CA LEU A 192 5.02 -27.41 28.06
C LEU A 192 4.85 -28.16 29.39
N GLY A 193 3.80 -28.99 29.50
CA GLY A 193 3.58 -29.80 30.70
C GLY A 193 3.40 -29.00 32.01
N GLY A 194 2.96 -27.74 31.93
CA GLY A 194 2.84 -26.84 33.09
C GLY A 194 4.09 -26.01 33.41
N TYR A 195 5.20 -26.25 32.69
CA TYR A 195 6.43 -25.45 32.83
C TYR A 195 6.40 -24.22 31.93
N GLN A 196 6.88 -23.11 32.47
CA GLN A 196 6.96 -21.82 31.79
C GLN A 196 8.16 -21.78 30.83
N LEU A 197 7.90 -21.48 29.55
CA LEU A 197 8.92 -21.31 28.52
C LEU A 197 9.06 -19.85 28.06
N SER A 198 8.00 -19.05 28.15
CA SER A 198 8.02 -17.61 27.83
C SER A 198 7.69 -16.72 29.05
N THR A 199 7.85 -15.40 28.93
CA THR A 199 7.36 -14.48 29.98
C THR A 199 5.84 -14.50 30.09
N ARG A 200 5.30 -14.12 31.25
CA ARG A 200 3.85 -14.05 31.48
C ARG A 200 3.29 -12.68 31.14
N ILE A 201 2.08 -12.64 30.60
CA ILE A 201 1.28 -11.42 30.46
C ILE A 201 -0.10 -11.61 31.10
N PRO A 202 -0.69 -10.59 31.73
CA PRO A 202 -2.03 -10.71 32.33
C PRO A 202 -3.11 -10.91 31.28
N PHE A 203 -4.01 -11.88 31.49
CA PHE A 203 -5.15 -12.13 30.59
C PHE A 203 -6.04 -10.90 30.43
N ARG A 204 -6.30 -10.19 31.54
CA ARG A 204 -7.12 -8.97 31.55
C ARG A 204 -6.59 -7.92 30.57
N ASP A 205 -5.28 -7.75 30.50
CA ASP A 205 -4.66 -6.73 29.65
C ASP A 205 -4.75 -7.13 28.17
N VAL A 206 -4.62 -8.43 27.88
CA VAL A 206 -4.84 -9.00 26.54
C VAL A 206 -6.28 -8.80 26.07
N ILE A 207 -7.28 -9.11 26.92
CA ILE A 207 -8.69 -8.89 26.59
C ILE A 207 -9.00 -7.41 26.40
N ARG A 208 -8.41 -6.52 27.21
CA ARG A 208 -8.55 -5.08 27.04
C ARG A 208 -7.99 -4.62 25.69
N ALA A 209 -6.81 -5.09 25.30
CA ALA A 209 -6.26 -4.81 23.98
C ALA A 209 -7.16 -5.35 22.86
N CYS A 210 -7.67 -6.57 22.98
CA CYS A 210 -8.59 -7.13 21.98
C CYS A 210 -9.88 -6.32 21.85
N LYS A 211 -10.43 -5.84 22.97
CA LYS A 211 -11.60 -4.96 22.99
C LYS A 211 -11.31 -3.61 22.31
N ASP A 212 -10.20 -2.98 22.68
CA ASP A 212 -9.89 -1.61 22.25
C ASP A 212 -9.45 -1.56 20.78
N TYR A 213 -8.72 -2.57 20.28
CA TYR A 213 -8.12 -2.59 18.93
C TYR A 213 -8.79 -3.54 17.95
N GLY A 214 -9.60 -4.50 18.43
CA GLY A 214 -10.16 -5.59 17.63
C GLY A 214 -10.93 -5.15 16.39
N PHE A 215 -11.55 -3.97 16.40
CA PHE A 215 -12.39 -3.48 15.31
C PHE A 215 -11.99 -2.07 14.80
N GLN A 216 -10.79 -1.58 15.14
CA GLN A 216 -10.36 -0.24 14.71
C GLN A 216 -10.12 -0.14 13.20
N VAL A 217 -9.46 -1.14 12.61
CA VAL A 217 -9.07 -1.13 11.19
C VAL A 217 -10.08 -1.86 10.29
N PHE A 218 -10.84 -2.81 10.85
CA PHE A 218 -11.84 -3.59 10.10
C PHE A 218 -13.16 -3.67 10.86
N ARG A 219 -14.26 -3.29 10.20
CA ARG A 219 -15.63 -3.31 10.77
C ARG A 219 -16.35 -4.65 10.65
N CYS A 220 -15.71 -5.66 10.06
CA CYS A 220 -16.30 -7.01 10.03
C CYS A 220 -16.34 -7.57 11.45
N ARG A 221 -17.49 -8.07 11.88
CA ARG A 221 -17.78 -8.46 13.28
C ARG A 221 -17.08 -9.75 13.72
N PHE A 222 -16.24 -10.35 12.89
CA PHE A 222 -15.62 -11.63 13.22
C PHE A 222 -14.20 -11.43 13.75
N CYS A 223 -14.02 -11.73 15.04
CA CYS A 223 -12.72 -11.95 15.65
C CYS A 223 -12.80 -13.33 16.34
N CYS A 224 -12.08 -14.32 15.84
CA CYS A 224 -12.05 -15.65 16.42
C CYS A 224 -10.94 -15.72 17.47
N PHE A 225 -11.27 -16.13 18.69
CA PHE A 225 -10.28 -16.43 19.72
C PHE A 225 -10.08 -17.93 19.69
N SER A 226 -8.99 -18.40 19.05
CA SER A 226 -8.71 -19.83 19.06
C SER A 226 -8.17 -20.22 20.44
N GLU A 227 -8.86 -21.17 21.05
CA GLU A 227 -8.52 -21.94 22.25
C GLU A 227 -8.84 -21.35 23.63
N LEU A 228 -10.15 -21.14 23.82
CA LEU A 228 -10.91 -21.46 25.05
C LEU A 228 -11.12 -23.00 25.23
N LEU A 229 -10.53 -23.87 24.40
CA LEU A 229 -10.82 -25.33 24.35
C LEU A 229 -9.84 -26.18 25.19
N LYS A 230 -8.58 -25.79 25.37
CA LYS A 230 -7.64 -26.48 26.28
C LYS A 230 -8.08 -26.47 27.75
N ALA A 231 -8.86 -25.47 28.18
CA ALA A 231 -9.38 -25.37 29.56
C ALA A 231 -10.57 -26.31 29.82
N LEU A 232 -11.37 -26.63 28.80
CA LEU A 232 -12.50 -27.56 28.91
C LEU A 232 -12.10 -29.03 28.76
N LEU A 233 -10.97 -29.34 28.12
CA LEU A 233 -10.46 -30.71 27.96
C LEU A 233 -9.45 -31.15 29.04
N LYS A 234 -9.11 -30.28 29.99
CA LYS A 234 -8.26 -30.60 31.17
C LYS A 234 -9.03 -30.60 32.49
N ALA A 235 -10.36 -30.46 32.43
CA ALA A 235 -11.25 -30.65 33.55
C ALA A 235 -11.82 -32.09 33.51
N ASP A 236 -10.94 -33.07 33.65
CA ASP A 236 -11.26 -34.46 34.05
C ASP A 236 -10.16 -34.93 35.00
#